data_AF-A0A3D1HUD5-F1
#
_entry.id   AF-A0A3D1HUD5-F1
#
_cell.length_a   1.000
_cell.length_b   1.000
_cell.length_c   1.000
_cell.angle_alpha   90.00
_cell.angle_beta   90.00
_cell.angle_gamma   90.00
#
_symmetry.space_group_name_H-M   'P 1'
#
loop_
_entity.id
_entity.type
_entity.pdbx_description
1 polymer ?
#
loop_
_entity_poly.entity_id
_entity_poly.type
_entity_poly.pdbx_seq_one_letter_code
_entity_poly.pdbx_strand_id
1 'polypeptide(L)'
;SIMAGLFILYVLVICTIDPSRAPFKAQDGPLPTMGERIVKTLFALVPPLILIFVVLGTILLGWATATEAAACGAIGAVLLTAIYGNCSVRTVATALRQTMLITAMVLTILLAGNMFAGVFIASGGLGATNNILAAVELGPWGTLALIL
;
A
#
# COMPACT_ATOMS: atom_id res chain seq x y z
N SER A 1 -1.86 13.92 -2.68
CA SER A 1 -2.11 14.69 -3.93
C SER A 1 -0.99 15.69 -4.24
N ILE A 2 -0.54 16.51 -3.28
CA ILE A 2 0.52 17.52 -3.52
C ILE A 2 1.87 16.91 -3.92
N MET A 3 2.23 15.77 -3.31
CA MET A 3 3.45 15.00 -3.64
C MET A 3 3.40 14.43 -5.07
N ALA A 4 2.22 13.98 -5.52
CA ALA A 4 2.04 13.51 -6.89
C ALA A 4 2.19 14.66 -7.89
N GLY A 5 1.65 15.84 -7.58
CA GLY A 5 1.80 17.04 -8.41
C GLY A 5 3.26 17.49 -8.55
N LEU A 6 3.99 17.54 -7.42
CA LEU A 6 5.42 17.86 -7.40
C LEU A 6 6.26 16.87 -8.20
N PHE A 7 5.94 15.58 -8.13
CA PHE A 7 6.65 14.55 -8.88
C PHE A 7 6.41 14.65 -10.40
N ILE A 8 5.16 14.91 -10.81
CA ILE A 8 4.81 15.14 -12.22
C ILE A 8 5.56 16.37 -12.74
N LEU A 9 5.57 17.47 -11.98
CA LEU A 9 6.25 18.70 -12.36
C LEU A 9 7.77 18.50 -12.46
N TYR A 10 8.37 17.78 -11.51
CA TYR A 10 9.78 17.41 -11.54
C TYR A 10 10.14 16.56 -12.76
N VAL A 11 9.32 15.56 -13.11
CA VAL A 11 9.52 14.73 -14.31
C VAL A 11 9.41 15.57 -15.59
N LEU A 12 8.44 16.48 -15.68
CA LEU A 12 8.30 17.37 -16.84
C LEU A 12 9.50 18.31 -17.01
N VAL A 13 10.02 18.86 -15.90
CA VAL A 13 11.21 19.73 -15.92
C VAL A 13 12.46 18.94 -16.36
N ILE A 14 12.65 17.72 -15.86
CA ILE A 14 13.78 16.87 -16.28
C ILE A 14 13.65 16.42 -17.74
N CYS A 15 12.45 16.05 -18.19
CA CYS A 15 12.22 15.64 -19.57
C CYS A 15 12.36 16.79 -20.58
N THR A 16 12.14 18.04 -20.16
CA THR A 16 12.33 19.23 -21.02
C THR A 16 13.78 19.67 -21.10
N ILE A 17 14.57 19.48 -20.03
CA ILE A 17 15.99 19.85 -19.99
C ILE A 17 16.88 18.76 -20.60
N ASP A 18 16.55 17.48 -20.39
CA ASP A 18 17.32 16.35 -20.92
C ASP A 18 16.38 15.19 -21.33
N PRO A 19 15.88 15.21 -22.59
CA PRO A 19 14.98 14.18 -23.12
C PRO A 19 15.56 12.76 -23.06
N SER A 20 16.88 12.62 -22.91
CA SER A 20 17.58 11.34 -22.79
C SER A 20 17.44 10.69 -21.41
N ARG A 21 17.04 11.45 -20.38
CA ARG A 21 16.76 10.96 -19.01
C ARG A 21 15.32 10.56 -18.79
N ALA A 22 14.45 10.77 -19.77
CA ALA A 22 13.11 10.20 -19.74
C ALA A 22 13.25 8.68 -19.50
N PRO A 23 12.40 8.06 -18.66
CA PRO A 23 12.40 6.61 -18.43
C PRO A 23 11.83 5.86 -19.65
N PHE A 24 12.19 6.33 -20.86
CA PHE A 24 11.92 5.69 -22.11
C PHE A 24 13.13 4.84 -22.46
N LYS A 25 13.19 3.63 -21.90
CA LYS A 25 13.92 2.57 -22.59
C LYS A 25 13.18 2.31 -23.89
N ALA A 26 13.69 2.87 -24.98
CA ALA A 26 13.35 2.47 -26.32
C ALA A 26 13.59 0.95 -26.40
N GLN A 27 12.51 0.18 -26.30
CA GLN A 27 12.50 -1.19 -26.77
C GLN A 27 12.25 -1.07 -28.27
N ASP A 28 13.26 -1.49 -29.03
CA ASP A 28 13.38 -1.51 -30.49
C ASP A 28 12.07 -1.32 -31.27
N GLY A 29 11.88 -0.13 -31.86
CA GLY A 29 10.78 0.17 -32.78
C GLY A 29 10.56 1.68 -33.00
N PRO A 30 9.89 2.08 -34.11
CA PRO A 30 9.55 3.47 -34.38
C PRO A 30 8.77 4.09 -33.21
N LEU A 31 9.04 5.36 -32.89
CA LEU A 31 8.34 6.08 -31.82
C LEU A 31 6.82 5.94 -31.99
N PRO A 32 6.10 5.26 -31.06
CA PRO A 32 4.67 5.11 -31.19
C PRO A 32 3.99 6.46 -31.05
N THR A 33 3.02 6.71 -31.93
CA THR A 33 2.20 7.93 -31.96
C THR A 33 1.54 8.15 -30.58
N MET A 34 1.38 9.40 -30.12
CA MET A 34 0.81 9.71 -28.79
C MET A 34 -0.51 8.96 -28.51
N GLY A 35 -1.34 8.75 -29.54
CA GLY A 35 -2.57 7.96 -29.45
C GLY A 35 -2.36 6.47 -29.18
N GLU A 36 -1.38 5.82 -29.83
CA GLU A 36 -1.08 4.40 -29.64
C GLU A 36 -0.47 4.12 -28.26
N ARG A 37 0.31 5.05 -27.72
CA ARG A 37 0.84 4.96 -26.35
C ARG A 37 -0.29 4.96 -25.32
N ILE A 38 -1.27 5.85 -25.45
CA ILE A 38 -2.40 5.95 -24.53
C ILE A 38 -3.26 4.69 -24.59
N VAL A 39 -3.57 4.21 -25.79
CA VAL A 39 -4.35 2.99 -25.98
C VAL A 39 -3.62 1.78 -25.40
N LYS A 40 -2.31 1.63 -25.65
CA LYS A 40 -1.51 0.51 -25.12
C LYS A 40 -1.42 0.52 -23.59
N THR A 41 -1.26 1.69 -22.97
CA THR A 41 -1.27 1.82 -21.51
C THR A 41 -2.65 1.55 -20.92
N LEU A 42 -3.72 2.04 -21.55
CA LEU A 42 -5.09 1.79 -21.11
C LEU A 42 -5.42 0.30 -21.15
N PHE A 43 -5.09 -0.38 -22.25
CA PHE A 43 -5.26 -1.84 -22.37
C PHE A 43 -4.37 -2.63 -21.41
N ALA A 44 -3.18 -2.13 -21.04
CA ALA A 44 -2.34 -2.78 -20.03
C ALA A 44 -2.89 -2.65 -18.59
N LEU A 45 -3.74 -1.65 -18.33
CA LEU A 45 -4.34 -1.42 -17.02
C LEU A 45 -5.65 -2.20 -16.83
N VAL A 46 -6.30 -2.59 -17.92
CA VAL A 46 -7.55 -3.38 -17.90
C VAL A 46 -7.40 -4.70 -17.14
N PRO A 47 -6.38 -5.55 -17.37
CA PRO A 47 -6.26 -6.82 -16.65
C PRO A 47 -6.10 -6.67 -15.12
N PRO A 48 -5.24 -5.78 -14.59
CA PRO A 48 -5.20 -5.48 -13.16
C PRO A 48 -6.55 -4.99 -12.61
N LEU A 49 -7.27 -4.14 -13.36
CA LEU A 49 -8.56 -3.61 -12.92
C LEU A 49 -9.59 -4.73 -12.78
N ILE A 50 -9.67 -5.62 -13.77
CA ILE A 50 -10.57 -6.78 -13.75
C ILE A 50 -10.24 -7.66 -12.54
N LEU A 51 -8.96 -7.91 -12.27
CA LEU A 51 -8.52 -8.70 -11.12
C LEU A 51 -8.96 -8.05 -9.80
N ILE A 52 -8.82 -6.73 -9.67
CA ILE A 52 -9.30 -5.97 -8.50
C ILE A 52 -10.82 -6.08 -8.35
N PHE A 53 -11.58 -5.91 -9.42
CA PHE A 53 -13.04 -6.03 -9.41
C PHE A 53 -13.51 -7.43 -9.03
N VAL A 54 -12.81 -8.48 -9.51
CA VAL A 54 -13.11 -9.87 -9.15
C VAL A 54 -12.85 -10.10 -7.66
N VAL A 55 -11.71 -9.64 -7.13
CA VAL A 55 -11.36 -9.82 -5.70
C VAL A 55 -12.27 -9.02 -4.77
N LEU A 56 -12.52 -7.74 -5.07
CA LEU A 56 -13.43 -6.92 -4.27
C LEU A 56 -14.88 -7.38 -4.40
N GLY A 57 -15.29 -7.80 -5.59
CA GLY A 57 -16.63 -8.31 -5.86
C GLY A 57 -16.93 -9.59 -5.07
N THR A 58 -15.99 -10.53 -5.01
CA THR A 58 -16.18 -11.79 -4.25
C THR A 58 -16.21 -11.58 -2.74
N ILE A 59 -15.46 -10.59 -2.22
CA ILE A 59 -15.53 -10.19 -0.80
C ILE A 59 -16.87 -9.53 -0.47
N LEU A 60 -17.29 -8.54 -1.27
CA LEU A 60 -18.52 -7.77 -0.99
C LEU A 60 -19.80 -8.60 -1.18
N LEU A 61 -19.81 -9.55 -2.11
CA LEU A 61 -20.93 -10.48 -2.32
C LEU A 61 -20.92 -11.66 -1.34
N GLY A 62 -19.89 -11.77 -0.48
CA GLY A 62 -19.76 -12.83 0.52
C GLY A 62 -19.49 -14.22 -0.06
N TRP A 63 -19.08 -14.30 -1.34
CA TRP A 63 -18.77 -15.57 -2.01
C TRP A 63 -17.41 -16.14 -1.59
N ALA A 64 -16.49 -15.28 -1.15
CA ALA A 64 -15.16 -15.68 -0.68
C ALA A 64 -14.76 -14.89 0.57
N THR A 65 -14.10 -15.57 1.50
CA THR A 65 -13.47 -14.91 2.64
C THR A 65 -12.27 -14.06 2.19
N ALA A 66 -11.87 -13.06 2.99
CA ALA A 66 -10.73 -12.19 2.66
C ALA A 66 -9.44 -12.99 2.36
N THR A 67 -9.27 -14.14 3.01
CA THR A 67 -8.18 -15.10 2.79
C THR A 67 -8.25 -15.81 1.43
N GLU A 68 -9.42 -16.31 1.04
CA GLU A 68 -9.62 -16.97 -0.26
C GLU A 68 -9.51 -15.97 -1.41
N ALA A 69 -10.06 -14.77 -1.22
CA ALA A 69 -9.95 -13.68 -2.18
C ALA A 69 -8.48 -13.23 -2.38
N ALA A 70 -7.69 -13.17 -1.30
CA ALA A 70 -6.26 -12.87 -1.37
C ALA A 70 -5.47 -13.96 -2.12
N ALA A 71 -5.80 -15.25 -1.89
CA ALA A 71 -5.18 -16.37 -2.61
C ALA A 71 -5.48 -16.31 -4.12
N CYS A 72 -6.75 -16.09 -4.50
CA CYS A 72 -7.15 -15.90 -5.89
C CYS A 72 -6.45 -14.69 -6.53
N GLY A 73 -6.33 -13.57 -5.81
CA GLY A 73 -5.61 -12.39 -6.27
C GLY A 73 -4.12 -12.64 -6.50
N ALA A 74 -3.46 -13.38 -5.61
CA ALA A 74 -2.05 -13.77 -5.75
C ALA A 74 -1.84 -14.69 -6.97
N ILE A 75 -2.70 -15.69 -7.14
CA ILE A 75 -2.67 -16.58 -8.31
C ILE A 75 -2.87 -15.77 -9.60
N GLY A 76 -3.85 -14.86 -9.61
CA GLY A 76 -4.10 -13.99 -10.77
C GLY A 76 -2.92 -13.08 -11.08
N ALA A 77 -2.25 -12.52 -10.07
CA ALA A 77 -1.08 -11.68 -10.27
C ALA A 77 0.12 -12.48 -10.83
N VAL A 78 0.33 -13.71 -10.35
CA VAL A 78 1.36 -14.61 -10.88
C VAL A 78 1.05 -14.99 -12.33
N LEU A 79 -0.21 -15.33 -12.63
CA LEU A 79 -0.64 -15.66 -13.99
C LEU A 79 -0.44 -14.48 -14.94
N LEU A 80 -0.81 -13.28 -14.50
CA LEU A 80 -0.59 -12.06 -15.28
C LEU A 80 0.90 -11.82 -15.51
N THR A 81 1.73 -11.96 -14.48
CA THR A 81 3.19 -11.80 -14.60
C THR A 81 3.80 -12.84 -15.56
N ALA A 82 3.25 -14.06 -15.58
CA ALA A 82 3.64 -15.11 -16.51
C ALA A 82 3.23 -14.80 -17.97
N ILE A 83 2.00 -14.33 -18.20
CA ILE A 83 1.52 -13.93 -19.53
C ILE A 83 2.36 -12.77 -20.09
N TYR A 84 2.78 -11.82 -19.24
CA TYR A 84 3.64 -10.71 -19.63
C TYR A 84 5.13 -11.09 -19.78
N GLY A 85 5.49 -12.37 -19.58
CA GLY A 85 6.87 -12.86 -19.77
C GLY A 85 7.89 -12.39 -18.72
N ASN A 86 7.44 -11.73 -17.65
CA ASN A 86 8.30 -11.15 -16.60
C ASN A 86 8.42 -12.04 -15.35
N CYS A 87 7.92 -13.27 -15.43
CA CYS A 87 7.97 -14.23 -14.32
C CYS A 87 9.38 -14.82 -14.21
N SER A 88 10.21 -14.21 -13.36
CA SER A 88 11.53 -14.72 -13.01
C SER A 88 11.60 -15.01 -11.50
N VAL A 89 12.43 -15.98 -11.12
CA VAL A 89 12.73 -16.27 -9.70
C VAL A 89 13.22 -15.02 -8.98
N ARG A 90 13.95 -14.14 -9.69
CA ARG A 90 14.42 -12.85 -9.16
C ARG A 90 13.26 -11.88 -8.88
N THR A 91 12.25 -11.84 -9.75
CA THR A 91 11.03 -11.02 -9.56
C THR A 91 10.29 -11.47 -8.30
N VAL A 92 10.09 -12.78 -8.14
CA VAL A 92 9.43 -13.37 -6.96
C VAL A 92 10.22 -13.09 -5.68
N ALA A 93 11.54 -13.32 -5.70
CA ALA A 93 12.40 -13.04 -4.55
C ALA A 93 12.40 -11.55 -4.16
N THR A 94 12.34 -10.65 -5.16
CA THR A 94 12.26 -9.21 -4.92
C THR A 94 10.92 -8.84 -4.27
N ALA A 95 9.81 -9.37 -4.80
CA ALA A 95 8.48 -9.15 -4.23
C ALA A 95 8.39 -9.67 -2.79
N LEU A 96 8.88 -10.89 -2.52
CA LEU A 96 8.92 -11.46 -1.18
C LEU A 96 9.75 -10.61 -0.20
N ARG A 97 10.92 -10.11 -0.64
CA ARG A 97 11.76 -9.24 0.19
C ARG A 97 11.05 -7.92 0.53
N GLN A 98 10.36 -7.32 -0.43
CA GLN A 98 9.58 -6.10 -0.18
C GLN A 98 8.43 -6.36 0.78
N THR A 99 7.66 -7.44 0.58
CA THR A 99 6.60 -7.84 1.50
C THR A 99 7.14 -8.08 2.90
N MET A 100 8.26 -8.80 3.03
CA MET A 100 8.91 -9.06 4.31
C MET A 100 9.33 -7.77 5.02
N LEU A 101 9.92 -6.81 4.29
CA LEU A 101 10.32 -5.52 4.87
C LEU A 101 9.12 -4.74 5.40
N ILE A 102 8.04 -4.65 4.63
CA ILE A 102 6.82 -3.94 5.06
C ILE A 102 6.22 -4.63 6.28
N THR A 103 6.11 -5.96 6.27
CA THR A 103 5.62 -6.74 7.41
C THR A 103 6.52 -6.54 8.64
N ALA A 104 7.84 -6.55 8.47
CA ALA A 104 8.79 -6.33 9.55
C ALA A 104 8.66 -4.92 10.17
N MET A 105 8.43 -3.89 9.35
CA MET A 105 8.16 -2.54 9.84
C MET A 105 6.90 -2.50 10.71
N VAL A 106 5.80 -3.11 10.24
CA VAL A 106 4.54 -3.18 11.01
C VAL A 106 4.74 -3.95 12.31
N LEU A 107 5.36 -5.13 12.26
CA LEU A 107 5.61 -5.93 13.46
C LEU A 107 6.52 -5.22 14.46
N THR A 108 7.49 -4.43 13.99
CA THR A 108 8.37 -3.64 14.85
C THR A 108 7.60 -2.52 15.55
N ILE A 109 6.69 -1.85 14.85
CA ILE A 109 5.79 -0.84 15.45
C ILE A 109 4.89 -1.51 16.51
N LEU A 110 4.32 -2.67 16.21
CA LEU A 110 3.49 -3.43 17.16
C LEU A 110 4.30 -3.86 18.39
N LEU A 111 5.53 -4.34 18.19
CA LEU A 111 6.43 -4.72 19.28
C LEU A 111 6.75 -3.50 20.17
N ALA A 112 7.15 -2.38 19.58
CA ALA A 112 7.44 -1.16 20.32
C ALA A 112 6.22 -0.64 21.08
N GLY A 113 5.03 -0.66 20.45
CA GLY A 113 3.77 -0.29 21.09
C GLY A 113 3.44 -1.21 22.26
N ASN A 114 3.64 -2.52 22.12
CA ASN A 114 3.39 -3.48 23.18
C ASN A 114 4.39 -3.36 24.34
N MET A 115 5.68 -3.11 24.05
CA MET A 115 6.69 -2.84 25.06
C MET A 115 6.39 -1.55 25.82
N PHE A 116 6.00 -0.48 25.12
CA PHE A 116 5.58 0.77 25.74
C PHE A 116 4.34 0.58 26.62
N ALA A 117 3.29 -0.08 26.11
CA ALA A 117 2.09 -0.38 26.88
C ALA A 117 2.43 -1.22 28.13
N GLY A 118 3.27 -2.24 27.99
CA GLY A 118 3.72 -3.07 29.10
C GLY A 118 4.46 -2.28 30.18
N VAL A 119 5.42 -1.43 29.80
CA VAL A 119 6.18 -0.58 30.74
C VAL A 119 5.28 0.50 31.37
N PHE A 120 4.37 1.09 30.59
CA PHE A 120 3.41 2.08 31.08
C PHE A 120 2.48 1.46 32.13
N ILE A 121 1.99 0.25 31.90
CA ILE A 121 1.16 -0.48 32.86
C ILE A 121 1.99 -0.86 34.11
N ALA A 122 3.19 -1.41 33.92
CA ALA A 122 4.05 -1.85 35.02
C ALA A 122 4.57 -0.71 35.91
N SER A 123 4.80 0.48 35.35
CA SER A 123 5.18 1.69 36.10
C SER A 123 4.02 2.34 36.85
N GLY A 124 2.82 1.74 36.81
CA GLY A 124 1.63 2.28 37.44
C GLY A 124 0.95 3.39 36.63
N GLY A 125 1.27 3.53 35.34
CA GLY A 125 0.68 4.53 34.45
C GLY A 125 -0.84 4.45 34.36
N LEU A 126 -1.42 3.24 34.39
CA LEU A 126 -2.88 3.07 34.52
C LEU A 126 -3.42 3.68 35.82
N GLY A 127 -2.72 3.48 36.94
CA GLY A 127 -3.09 4.05 38.23
C GLY A 127 -2.93 5.57 38.26
N ALA A 128 -1.83 6.09 37.70
CA ALA A 128 -1.57 7.52 37.57
C ALA A 128 -2.65 8.21 36.71
N THR A 129 -3.00 7.64 35.56
CA THR A 129 -4.08 8.17 34.71
C THR A 129 -5.43 8.15 35.40
N ASN A 130 -5.77 7.07 36.13
CA ASN A 130 -7.01 7.00 36.90
C ASN A 130 -7.06 8.05 38.02
N ASN A 131 -5.95 8.25 38.74
CA ASN A 131 -5.87 9.25 39.81
C ASN A 131 -5.96 10.68 39.27
N ILE A 132 -5.33 10.96 38.13
CA ILE A 132 -5.47 12.26 37.44
C ILE A 132 -6.93 12.47 37.04
N LEU A 133 -7.57 11.47 36.42
CA LEU A 133 -8.95 11.57 35.97
C LEU A 133 -9.92 11.78 37.15
N ALA A 134 -9.69 11.08 38.26
CA ALA A 134 -10.45 11.26 39.50
C ALA A 134 -10.22 12.64 40.12
N ALA A 135 -9.00 13.19 40.04
CA ALA A 135 -8.68 14.52 40.56
C ALA A 135 -9.30 15.68 39.76
N VAL A 136 -9.64 15.48 38.48
CA VAL A 136 -10.34 16.50 37.67
C VAL A 136 -11.87 16.44 37.88
N GLU A 137 -12.41 15.44 38.59
CA GLU A 137 -13.86 15.25 38.85
C GLU A 137 -14.75 15.53 37.63
N LEU A 138 -14.27 15.16 36.43
CA LEU A 138 -15.06 15.30 35.22
C LEU A 138 -16.22 14.30 35.35
N GLY A 139 -17.46 14.80 35.35
CA GLY A 139 -18.64 13.94 35.34
C GLY A 139 -18.61 12.95 34.17
N PRO A 140 -19.52 11.96 34.12
CA PRO A 140 -19.52 10.87 33.13
C PRO A 140 -19.43 11.35 31.67
N TRP A 141 -19.99 12.52 31.37
CA TRP A 141 -19.96 13.13 30.04
C TRP A 141 -18.62 13.84 29.73
N GLY A 142 -17.93 14.35 30.74
CA GLY A 142 -16.63 15.02 30.59
C GLY A 142 -15.48 14.02 30.40
N THR A 143 -15.54 12.85 31.05
CA THR A 143 -14.57 11.77 30.82
C THR A 143 -14.73 11.15 29.43
N LEU A 144 -15.98 10.96 28.98
CA LEU A 144 -16.26 10.48 27.63
C LEU A 144 -15.75 11.43 26.54
N ALA A 145 -15.88 12.75 26.71
CA ALA A 145 -15.41 13.74 25.75
C ALA A 145 -13.87 13.88 25.69
N LEU A 146 -13.14 13.40 26.70
CA LEU A 146 -11.68 13.49 26.78
C LEU A 146 -10.97 12.24 26.24
N ILE A 147 -11.65 11.08 26.28
CA ILE A 147 -11.13 9.80 25.78
C ILE A 147 -11.39 9.61 24.27
N LEU A 148 -12.50 10.15 23.76
CA LEU A 148 -12.86 10.17 22.33
C LEU A 148 -12.10 11.28 21.59
#